data_AF-A0A7C1CWW9-F1
#
_entry.id   AF-A0A7C1CWW9-F1
#
_cell.length_a   1.000
_cell.length_b   1.000
_cell.length_c   1.000
_cell.angle_alpha   90.00
_cell.angle_beta   90.00
_cell.angle_gamma   90.00
#
_symmetry.space_group_name_H-M   'P 1'
#
loop_
_entity.id
_entity.type
_entity.pdbx_description
1 polymer ?
#
loop_
_entity_poly.entity_id
_entity_poly.type
_entity_poly.pdbx_seq_one_letter_code
_entity_poly.pdbx_strand_id
1 'polypeptide(L)'
;MKRLLIVLLIIGVVSVGFAADGTEQGCILEEPVAVTSAGQSPGALQFTIVAKMIKLEYTFEKLLSVETVDISQFKTLVLVVGASGKGLGAANIDI
;
A
#
# COMPACT_ATOMS: atom_id res chain seq x y z
N MET A 1 -51.71 12.33 -6.73
CA MET A 1 -50.69 11.85 -7.69
C MET A 1 -49.38 12.64 -7.61
N LYS A 2 -49.40 13.98 -7.73
CA LYS A 2 -48.18 14.83 -7.66
C LYS A 2 -47.38 14.69 -6.35
N ARG A 3 -48.06 14.58 -5.20
CA ARG A 3 -47.42 14.36 -3.88
C ARG A 3 -46.76 12.98 -3.76
N LEU A 4 -47.34 11.96 -4.40
CA LEU A 4 -46.79 10.60 -4.42
C LEU A 4 -45.50 10.55 -5.26
N LEU A 5 -45.50 11.25 -6.40
CA LEU A 5 -44.32 11.39 -7.27
C LEU A 5 -43.16 12.12 -6.58
N ILE A 6 -43.45 13.16 -5.80
CA ILE A 6 -42.43 13.89 -5.03
C ILE A 6 -41.80 13.00 -3.95
N VAL A 7 -42.61 12.20 -3.25
CA VAL A 7 -42.10 11.26 -2.23
C VAL A 7 -41.22 10.17 -2.87
N LEU A 8 -41.62 9.63 -4.02
CA LEU A 8 -40.80 8.68 -4.78
C LEU A 8 -39.48 9.28 -5.27
N LEU A 9 -39.48 10.55 -5.70
CA LEU A 9 -38.28 11.26 -6.11
C LEU A 9 -37.31 11.46 -4.92
N ILE A 10 -37.83 11.84 -3.75
CA ILE A 10 -37.02 12.04 -2.54
C ILE A 10 -36.42 10.72 -2.06
N ILE A 11 -37.19 9.62 -2.07
CA ILE A 11 -36.69 8.29 -1.70
C ILE A 11 -35.60 7.82 -2.66
N GLY A 12 -35.77 8.05 -3.97
CA GLY A 12 -34.75 7.71 -4.97
C GLY A 12 -33.44 8.47 -4.80
N VAL A 13 -33.50 9.76 -4.45
CA VAL A 13 -32.30 10.58 -4.21
C VAL A 13 -31.55 10.14 -2.94
N VAL A 14 -32.27 9.74 -1.88
CA VAL A 14 -31.65 9.26 -0.63
C VAL A 14 -30.96 7.91 -0.81
N SER A 15 -31.46 7.03 -1.69
CA SER A 15 -30.84 5.71 -1.94
C SER A 15 -29.49 5.76 -2.67
N VAL A 16 -29.14 6.86 -3.36
CA VAL A 16 -27.85 7.00 -4.07
C VAL A 16 -26.72 7.43 -3.13
N GLY A 17 -27.04 7.98 -1.95
CA GLY A 17 -26.05 8.50 -0.98
C GLY A 17 -25.42 7.46 -0.05
N PHE A 18 -25.84 6.19 -0.13
CA PHE A 18 -25.35 5.09 0.73
C PHE A 18 -24.63 3.99 -0.07
N ALA A 19 -23.96 4.35 -1.15
CA ALA A 19 -22.80 3.56 -1.57
C ALA A 19 -21.70 3.88 -0.55
N ALA A 20 -21.58 3.03 0.47
CA ALA A 20 -20.38 3.01 1.29
C ALA A 20 -19.23 2.66 0.34
N ASP A 21 -18.51 3.68 -0.13
CA ASP A 21 -17.16 3.50 -0.61
C ASP A 21 -16.42 2.81 0.53
N GLY A 22 -16.27 1.50 0.43
CA GLY A 22 -15.21 0.79 1.12
C GLY A 22 -13.95 1.41 0.60
N THR A 23 -13.48 2.46 1.27
CA THR A 23 -12.18 3.05 0.99
C THR A 23 -11.18 1.96 1.31
N GLU A 24 -10.82 1.16 0.31
CA GLU A 24 -9.49 0.60 0.22
C GLU A 24 -8.58 1.81 0.23
N GLN A 25 -8.21 2.24 1.43
CA GLN A 25 -7.24 3.29 1.64
C GLN A 25 -5.94 2.72 1.08
N GLY A 26 -5.71 2.98 -0.21
CA GLY A 26 -4.52 2.52 -0.90
C GLY A 26 -3.30 2.91 -0.07
N CYS A 27 -2.35 1.99 0.08
CA CYS A 27 -1.10 2.31 0.73
C CYS A 27 -0.39 3.38 -0.11
N ILE A 28 -0.41 4.63 0.36
CA ILE A 28 0.32 5.74 -0.26
C ILE A 28 1.72 5.73 0.37
N LEU A 29 2.73 5.50 -0.45
CA LEU A 29 4.12 5.64 -0.04
C LEU A 29 4.53 7.09 -0.28
N GLU A 30 4.64 7.88 0.79
CA GLU A 30 5.11 9.26 0.67
C GLU A 30 6.58 9.28 0.25
N GLU A 31 6.87 9.99 -0.83
CA GLU A 31 8.21 10.15 -1.40
C GLU A 31 9.01 11.27 -0.69
N PRO A 32 10.33 11.11 -0.48
CA PRO A 32 11.17 9.98 -0.90
C PRO A 32 11.08 8.75 0.03
N VAL A 33 11.28 7.55 -0.54
CA VAL A 33 11.16 6.27 0.18
C VAL A 33 12.52 5.64 0.46
N ALA A 34 12.79 5.26 1.71
CA ALA A 34 13.91 4.39 2.06
C ALA A 34 13.48 2.92 2.01
N VAL A 35 14.28 2.06 1.40
CA VAL A 35 14.01 0.62 1.28
C VAL A 35 15.19 -0.16 1.85
N THR A 36 14.93 -1.12 2.73
CA THR A 36 15.98 -2.00 3.26
C THR A 36 15.45 -3.42 3.51
N SER A 37 16.36 -4.39 3.58
CA SER A 37 16.01 -5.80 3.79
C SER A 37 16.29 -6.21 5.24
N ALA A 38 15.28 -6.73 5.93
CA ALA A 38 15.49 -7.45 7.18
C ALA A 38 16.02 -8.85 6.87
N GLY A 39 17.33 -8.96 6.64
CA GLY A 39 18.03 -10.21 6.30
C GLY A 39 18.47 -10.27 4.83
N GLN A 40 18.29 -11.44 4.19
CA GLN A 40 18.65 -11.67 2.78
C GLN A 40 17.39 -11.98 1.94
N SER A 41 16.32 -11.20 2.12
CA SER A 41 15.08 -11.42 1.37
C SER A 41 15.23 -10.98 -0.10
N PRO A 42 14.95 -11.86 -1.08
CA PRO A 42 14.85 -11.47 -2.50
C PRO A 42 13.74 -10.44 -2.75
N GLY A 43 12.73 -10.38 -1.88
CA GLY A 43 11.61 -9.45 -1.99
C GLY A 43 12.04 -7.98 -1.99
N ALA A 44 13.19 -7.66 -1.37
CA ALA A 44 13.70 -6.29 -1.36
C ALA A 44 14.09 -5.82 -2.77
N LEU A 45 14.71 -6.70 -3.56
CA LEU A 45 15.03 -6.40 -4.95
C LEU A 45 13.77 -6.35 -5.81
N GLN A 46 12.81 -7.26 -5.59
CA GLN A 46 11.52 -7.22 -6.28
C GLN A 46 10.79 -5.91 -6.04
N PHE A 47 10.79 -5.39 -4.81
CA PHE A 47 10.23 -4.09 -4.49
C PHE A 47 10.86 -2.98 -5.33
N THR A 48 12.20 -2.93 -5.43
CA THR A 48 12.88 -1.89 -6.22
C THR A 48 12.52 -1.93 -7.70
N ILE A 49 12.25 -3.11 -8.26
CA ILE A 49 11.77 -3.24 -9.64
C ILE A 49 10.38 -2.59 -9.77
N VAL A 50 9.45 -2.88 -8.87
CA VAL A 50 8.11 -2.27 -8.86
C VAL A 50 8.18 -0.77 -8.66
N ALA A 51 8.95 -0.30 -7.68
CA ALA A 51 9.18 1.11 -7.40
C ALA A 51 9.69 1.85 -8.65
N LYS A 52 10.64 1.25 -9.37
CA LYS A 52 11.14 1.79 -10.64
C LYS A 52 10.08 1.82 -11.74
N MET A 53 9.24 0.79 -11.86
CA MET A 53 8.16 0.74 -12.87
C MET A 53 7.14 1.87 -12.65
N ILE A 54 6.82 2.19 -11.39
CA ILE A 54 5.87 3.25 -11.04
C ILE A 54 6.53 4.64 -10.89
N LYS A 55 7.84 4.74 -11.12
CA LYS A 55 8.65 5.97 -10.96
C LYS A 55 8.63 6.56 -9.55
N LEU A 56 8.53 5.72 -8.52
CA LEU A 56 8.65 6.13 -7.12
C LEU A 56 10.07 6.66 -6.87
N GLU A 57 10.21 7.80 -6.20
CA GLU A 57 11.51 8.25 -5.69
C GLU A 57 11.92 7.38 -4.49
N TYR A 58 12.92 6.50 -4.67
CA TYR A 58 13.38 5.60 -3.62
C TYR A 58 14.91 5.49 -3.54
N THR A 59 15.40 5.22 -2.33
CA THR A 59 16.78 4.80 -2.05
C THR A 59 16.76 3.40 -1.46
N PHE A 60 17.48 2.46 -2.08
CA PHE A 60 17.62 1.10 -1.56
C PHE A 60 19.01 0.91 -0.98
N GLU A 61 19.06 0.57 0.30
CA GLU A 61 20.27 0.14 0.99
C GLU A 61 20.06 -1.23 1.60
N LYS A 62 20.94 -2.18 1.26
CA LYS A 62 20.83 -3.57 1.73
C LYS A 62 20.82 -3.68 3.25
N LEU A 63 21.61 -2.83 3.90
CA LEU A 63 21.70 -2.71 5.35
C LEU A 63 21.71 -1.22 5.68
N LEU A 64 20.51 -0.64 5.82
CA LEU A 64 20.36 0.76 6.15
C LEU A 64 20.91 1.03 7.56
N SER A 65 21.83 1.98 7.67
CA SER A 65 22.39 2.42 8.94
C SER A 65 22.15 3.91 9.14
N VAL A 66 21.75 4.27 10.36
CA VAL A 66 21.56 5.67 10.78
C VAL A 66 22.88 6.46 10.84
N GLU A 67 24.01 5.76 10.80
CA GLU A 67 25.35 6.38 10.76
C GLU A 67 25.74 6.82 9.34
N THR A 68 25.20 6.15 8.32
CA THR A 68 25.59 6.36 6.92
C THR A 68 24.54 7.08 6.10
N VAL A 69 23.30 7.13 6.59
CA VAL A 69 22.17 7.72 5.88
C VAL A 69 21.41 8.65 6.82
N ASP A 70 21.23 9.90 6.37
CA ASP A 70 20.30 10.83 7.03
C ASP A 70 18.86 10.35 6.80
N ILE A 71 18.21 9.87 7.85
CA ILE A 71 16.84 9.35 7.75
C ILE A 71 15.80 10.45 7.52
N SER A 72 16.14 11.72 7.82
CA SER A 72 15.19 12.84 7.75
C SER A 72 14.80 13.21 6.31
N GLN A 73 15.58 12.75 5.33
CA GLN A 73 15.28 12.94 3.91
C GLN A 73 14.14 12.04 3.40
N PHE A 74 13.74 11.01 4.15
CA PHE A 74 12.72 10.05 3.74
C PHE A 74 11.43 10.27 4.52
N LYS A 75 10.29 10.13 3.82
CA LYS A 75 8.96 10.16 4.45
C LYS A 75 8.42 8.77 4.75
N THR A 76 8.91 7.78 4.01
CA THR A 76 8.48 6.39 4.15
C THR A 76 9.68 5.46 4.29
N LEU A 77 9.60 4.53 5.26
CA LEU A 77 10.52 3.41 5.41
C LEU A 77 9.82 2.10 5.01
N VAL A 78 10.37 1.42 4.01
CA VAL A 78 9.97 0.08 3.60
C VAL A 78 10.99 -0.92 4.13
N LEU A 79 10.59 -1.67 5.16
CA LEU A 79 11.36 -2.77 5.70
C LEU A 79 10.86 -4.09 5.12
N VAL A 80 11.64 -4.69 4.22
CA VAL A 80 11.26 -5.95 3.60
C VAL A 80 11.69 -7.12 4.48
N VAL A 81 10.70 -7.77 5.08
CA VAL A 81 10.88 -9.00 5.85
C VAL A 81 10.68 -10.20 4.93
N GLY A 82 11.61 -11.16 4.98
CA GLY A 82 11.48 -12.39 4.21
C GLY A 82 10.24 -13.19 4.59
N ALA A 83 9.60 -13.82 3.62
CA ALA A 83 8.54 -14.78 3.87
C ALA A 83 9.11 -16.20 3.97
N SER A 84 8.60 -17.00 4.91
CA SER A 84 8.98 -18.41 5.05
C SER A 84 8.06 -19.26 4.18
N GLY A 85 8.62 -20.01 3.23
CA GLY A 85 7.84 -20.93 2.39
C GLY A 85 7.03 -21.95 3.21
N LYS A 86 7.52 -22.36 4.38
CA LYS A 86 6.76 -23.23 5.30
C LYS A 86 5.54 -22.53 5.90
N GLY A 87 5.67 -21.24 6.25
CA GLY A 87 4.57 -20.45 6.80
C GLY A 87 3.51 -20.13 5.75
N LEU A 88 3.94 -19.77 4.54
CA LEU A 88 3.05 -19.53 3.39
C LEU A 88 2.27 -20.78 3.02
N GLY A 89 2.94 -21.94 2.97
CA GLY A 89 2.28 -23.23 2.73
C GLY A 89 1.25 -23.59 3.82
N ALA A 90 1.54 -23.30 5.10
CA ALA A 90 0.57 -23.48 6.18
C ALA A 90 -0.62 -22.50 6.10
N ALA A 91 -0.42 -21.32 5.52
CA ALA A 91 -1.47 -20.32 5.27
C ALA A 91 -2.25 -20.57 3.97
N ASN A 92 -1.92 -21.64 3.22
CA ASN A 92 -2.53 -21.97 1.94
C ASN A 92 -2.35 -20.86 0.87
N ILE A 93 -1.21 -20.16 0.94
CA ILE A 93 -0.80 -19.12 -0.02
C ILE A 93 0.21 -19.74 -0.98
N ASP A 94 -0.13 -19.80 -2.26
CA ASP A 94 0.73 -20.28 -3.34
C ASP A 94 1.47 -19.11 -4.00
N ILE A 95 2.76 -19.26 -4.25
CA ILE A 95 3.68 -18.20 -4.75
C ILE A 95 4.38 -18.64 -6.03
#